data_AF-A0A9E2PHH2-F1
#
_entry.id   AF-A0A9E2PHH2-F1
#
_cell.length_a   1.000
_cell.length_b   1.000
_cell.length_c   1.000
_cell.angle_alpha   90.00
_cell.angle_beta   90.00
_cell.angle_gamma   90.00
#
_symmetry.space_group_name_H-M   'P 1'
#
loop_
_entity.id
_entity.type
_entity.pdbx_description
1 polymer ?
#
loop_
_entity_poly.entity_id
_entity_poly.type
_entity_poly.pdbx_seq_one_letter_code
_entity_poly.pdbx_strand_id
1 'polypeptide(L)'
;GELAKAQKLLGKLHKEKELVRENERLLAELNKNKKTLGGLRKEKEEFTRQSKQNENRFKKETVRFHYNLALTYDESRRYKEALAEYKKALEVAPDDPDIHYNLGVLYDERLYDNKRAVEHYRTYLKLRPDAQDADKVVYWITKAEEELKFE
;
A
#
# COMPACT_ATOMS: atom_id res chain seq x y z
N GLY A 1 -29.98 21.88 72.70
CA GLY A 1 -31.36 22.19 72.30
C GLY A 1 -31.58 21.88 70.84
N GLU A 2 -32.84 21.82 70.43
CA GLU A 2 -33.26 21.50 69.04
C GLU A 2 -32.57 22.37 67.98
N LEU A 3 -32.31 23.64 68.30
CA LEU A 3 -31.58 24.58 67.45
C LEU A 3 -30.20 24.05 66.98
N ALA A 4 -29.44 23.42 67.86
CA ALA A 4 -28.11 22.88 67.52
C ALA A 4 -28.20 21.66 66.59
N LYS A 5 -29.24 20.83 66.76
CA LYS A 5 -29.51 19.70 65.85
C LYS A 5 -29.92 20.21 64.46
N ALA A 6 -30.76 21.24 64.40
CA ALA A 6 -31.18 21.88 63.17
C ALA A 6 -29.99 22.52 62.42
N GLN A 7 -29.11 23.25 63.11
CA GLN A 7 -27.89 23.82 62.51
C GLN A 7 -26.95 22.75 61.92
N LYS A 8 -26.77 21.63 62.62
CA LYS A 8 -25.97 20.51 62.14
C LYS A 8 -26.56 19.87 60.88
N LEU A 9 -27.89 19.70 60.83
CA LEU A 9 -28.60 19.21 59.64
C LEU A 9 -28.48 20.19 58.47
N LEU A 10 -28.59 21.50 58.73
CA LEU A 10 -28.45 22.53 57.71
C LEU A 10 -27.06 22.52 57.06
N GLY A 11 -26.01 22.34 57.87
CA GLY A 11 -24.64 22.21 57.39
C GLY A 11 -24.40 20.95 56.54
N LYS A 12 -25.04 19.83 56.89
CA LYS A 12 -25.01 18.61 56.05
C LYS A 12 -25.72 18.84 54.71
N LEU A 13 -26.91 19.44 54.73
CA LEU A 13 -27.68 19.75 53.54
C LEU A 13 -26.93 20.70 52.59
N HIS A 14 -26.21 21.69 53.12
CA HIS A 14 -25.35 22.56 52.32
C HIS A 14 -24.24 21.77 51.62
N LYS A 15 -23.53 20.90 52.36
CA LYS A 15 -22.49 20.03 51.76
C LYS A 15 -23.05 19.14 50.66
N GLU A 16 -24.24 18.57 50.87
CA GLU A 16 -24.90 17.69 49.90
C GLU A 16 -25.31 18.44 48.62
N LYS A 17 -25.82 19.67 48.74
CA LYS A 17 -26.10 20.53 47.58
C LYS A 17 -24.85 20.89 46.79
N GLU A 18 -23.75 21.18 47.47
CA GLU A 18 -22.46 21.43 46.80
C GLU A 18 -21.95 20.19 46.05
N LEU A 19 -22.08 19.00 46.65
CA LEU A 19 -21.73 17.73 45.99
C LEU A 19 -22.60 17.45 44.75
N VAL A 20 -23.90 17.75 44.80
CA VAL A 20 -24.79 17.60 43.63
C VAL A 20 -24.36 18.55 42.51
N ARG A 21 -24.10 19.82 42.82
CA ARG A 21 -23.61 20.82 41.84
C ARG A 21 -22.29 20.37 41.19
N GLU A 22 -21.37 19.84 42.00
CA GLU A 22 -20.10 19.33 41.50
C GLU A 22 -20.31 18.11 40.61
N ASN A 23 -21.18 17.17 40.99
CA ASN A 23 -21.51 16.01 40.15
C ASN A 23 -22.13 16.40 38.80
N GLU A 24 -23.05 17.38 38.78
CA GLU A 24 -23.62 17.91 37.54
C GLU A 24 -22.55 18.52 36.63
N ARG A 25 -21.60 19.25 37.24
CA ARG A 25 -20.46 19.83 36.52
C ARG A 25 -19.55 18.76 35.92
N LEU A 26 -19.20 17.74 36.70
CA LEU A 26 -18.40 16.60 36.25
C LEU A 26 -19.08 15.81 35.13
N LEU A 27 -20.40 15.64 35.18
CA LEU A 27 -21.17 14.99 34.12
C LEU A 27 -21.14 15.80 32.82
N ALA A 28 -21.24 17.12 32.91
CA ALA A 28 -21.13 18.00 31.74
C ALA A 28 -19.72 17.90 31.11
N GLU A 29 -18.67 17.88 31.93
CA GLU A 29 -17.29 17.70 31.47
C GLU A 29 -17.06 16.31 30.85
N LEU A 30 -17.59 15.25 31.47
CA LEU A 30 -17.51 13.89 30.94
C LEU A 30 -18.17 13.79 29.55
N ASN A 31 -19.34 14.40 29.37
CA ASN A 31 -20.04 14.43 28.09
C ASN A 31 -19.25 15.20 27.03
N LYS A 32 -18.63 16.33 27.40
CA LYS A 32 -17.73 17.09 26.51
C LYS A 32 -16.52 16.23 26.11
N ASN A 33 -15.88 15.57 27.06
CA ASN A 33 -14.73 14.70 26.82
C ASN A 33 -15.09 13.52 25.89
N LYS A 34 -16.25 12.90 26.10
CA LYS A 34 -16.75 11.82 25.23
C LYS A 34 -16.93 12.28 23.79
N LYS A 35 -17.47 13.49 23.57
CA LYS A 35 -17.61 14.09 22.23
C LYS A 35 -16.25 14.33 21.59
N THR A 36 -15.31 14.93 22.32
CA THR A 36 -13.93 15.17 21.86
C THR A 36 -13.23 13.86 21.47
N LEU A 37 -13.35 12.83 22.32
CA LEU A 37 -12.77 11.51 22.06
C LEU A 37 -13.33 10.88 20.77
N GLY A 38 -14.64 11.06 20.51
CA GLY A 38 -15.26 10.62 19.26
C GLY A 38 -14.68 11.32 18.03
N GLY A 39 -14.39 12.63 18.13
CA GLY A 39 -13.71 13.38 17.07
C GLY A 39 -12.29 12.89 16.81
N LEU A 40 -11.49 12.74 17.86
CA LEU A 40 -10.11 12.26 17.78
C LEU A 40 -10.01 10.85 17.17
N ARG A 41 -10.97 9.97 17.47
CA ARG A 41 -11.03 8.63 16.87
C ARG A 41 -11.22 8.68 15.36
N LYS A 42 -12.15 9.51 14.88
CA LYS A 42 -12.39 9.70 13.43
C LYS A 42 -11.17 10.27 12.72
N GLU A 43 -10.53 11.26 13.32
CA GLU A 43 -9.31 11.86 12.76
C GLU A 43 -8.15 10.86 12.69
N LYS A 44 -7.97 10.03 13.73
CA LYS A 44 -7.00 8.94 13.74
C LYS A 44 -7.26 7.92 12.64
N GLU A 45 -8.52 7.54 12.43
CA GLU A 45 -8.93 6.62 11.36
C GLU A 45 -8.63 7.21 9.98
N GLU A 46 -8.99 8.48 9.75
CA GLU A 46 -8.73 9.19 8.49
C GLU A 46 -7.23 9.34 8.22
N PHE A 47 -6.44 9.73 9.23
CA PHE A 47 -4.99 9.80 9.13
C PHE A 47 -4.38 8.44 8.75
N THR A 48 -4.85 7.36 9.38
CA THR A 48 -4.40 6.00 9.08
C THR A 48 -4.74 5.61 7.64
N ARG A 49 -5.94 5.97 7.17
CA ARG A 49 -6.36 5.73 5.78
C ARG A 49 -5.49 6.49 4.79
N GLN A 50 -5.24 7.78 5.04
CA GLN A 50 -4.39 8.61 4.19
C GLN A 50 -2.95 8.09 4.15
N SER A 51 -2.39 7.70 5.30
CA SER A 51 -1.06 7.10 5.38
C SER A 51 -0.94 5.85 4.49
N LYS A 52 -1.92 4.93 4.56
CA LYS A 52 -1.96 3.73 3.69
C LYS A 52 -2.11 4.09 2.20
N GLN A 53 -2.95 5.07 1.88
CA GLN A 53 -3.11 5.54 0.51
C GLN A 53 -1.83 6.15 -0.05
N ASN A 54 -1.12 6.95 0.77
CA ASN A 54 0.15 7.54 0.41
C ASN A 54 1.24 6.48 0.20
N GLU A 55 1.30 5.46 1.06
CA GLU A 55 2.21 4.33 0.88
C GLU A 55 1.95 3.58 -0.43
N ASN A 56 0.68 3.26 -0.71
CA ASN A 56 0.29 2.60 -1.96
C ASN A 56 0.60 3.45 -3.19
N ARG A 57 0.35 4.77 -3.11
CA ARG A 57 0.70 5.70 -4.20
C ARG A 57 2.20 5.73 -4.41
N PHE A 58 2.99 5.82 -3.34
CA PHE A 58 4.44 5.81 -3.41
C PHE A 58 4.96 4.54 -4.09
N LYS A 59 4.50 3.36 -3.67
CA LYS A 59 4.84 2.08 -4.32
C LYS A 59 4.56 2.08 -5.82
N LYS A 60 3.37 2.53 -6.23
CA LYS A 60 2.99 2.61 -7.66
C LYS A 60 3.90 3.56 -8.46
N GLU A 61 4.20 4.74 -7.91
CA GLU A 61 5.10 5.70 -8.57
C GLU A 61 6.53 5.17 -8.63
N THR A 62 7.01 4.46 -7.60
CA THR A 62 8.33 3.80 -7.60
C THR A 62 8.43 2.76 -8.72
N VAL A 63 7.42 1.89 -8.86
CA VAL A 63 7.37 0.89 -9.95
C VAL A 63 7.40 1.59 -11.30
N ARG A 64 6.52 2.57 -11.50
CA ARG A 64 6.41 3.34 -12.75
C ARG A 64 7.71 4.05 -13.10
N PHE A 65 8.38 4.66 -12.12
CA PHE A 65 9.64 5.35 -12.31
C PHE A 65 10.73 4.41 -12.83
N HIS A 66 10.96 3.30 -12.14
CA HIS A 66 11.98 2.32 -12.51
C HIS A 66 11.65 1.63 -13.85
N TYR A 67 10.39 1.30 -14.09
CA TYR A 67 9.93 0.76 -15.38
C TYR A 67 10.19 1.72 -16.55
N ASN A 68 9.82 2.99 -16.42
CA ASN A 68 10.06 3.98 -17.48
C ASN A 68 11.55 4.25 -17.72
N LEU A 69 12.35 4.25 -16.64
CA LEU A 69 13.80 4.40 -16.76
C LEU A 69 14.42 3.17 -17.47
N ALA A 70 13.92 1.97 -17.19
CA ALA A 70 14.34 0.76 -17.87
C ALA A 70 14.04 0.81 -19.37
N LEU A 71 12.83 1.23 -19.75
CA LEU A 71 12.46 1.46 -21.16
C LEU A 71 13.39 2.45 -21.83
N THR A 72 13.65 3.59 -21.18
CA THR A 72 14.55 4.63 -21.71
C THR A 72 15.97 4.09 -21.93
N TYR A 73 16.47 3.26 -21.01
CA TYR A 73 17.77 2.63 -21.15
C TYR A 73 17.79 1.58 -22.26
N ASP A 74 16.74 0.78 -22.42
CA ASP A 74 16.62 -0.19 -23.50
C ASP A 74 16.61 0.50 -24.88
N GLU A 75 15.81 1.56 -25.04
CA GLU A 75 15.80 2.40 -26.24
C GLU A 75 17.18 3.01 -26.54
N SER A 76 17.93 3.35 -25.49
CA SER A 76 19.30 3.86 -25.58
C SER A 76 20.36 2.77 -25.76
N ARG A 77 19.95 1.50 -25.92
CA ARG A 77 20.81 0.30 -26.02
C ARG A 77 21.70 0.04 -24.80
N ARG A 78 21.33 0.58 -23.65
CA ARG A 78 22.01 0.44 -22.36
C ARG A 78 21.38 -0.71 -21.57
N TYR A 79 21.53 -1.93 -22.10
CA TYR A 79 20.76 -3.10 -21.66
C TYR A 79 21.05 -3.54 -20.22
N LYS A 80 22.29 -3.33 -19.73
CA LYS A 80 22.65 -3.66 -18.35
C LYS A 80 21.91 -2.76 -17.36
N GLU A 81 21.84 -1.47 -17.65
CA GLU A 81 21.08 -0.52 -16.86
C GLU A 81 19.58 -0.75 -16.98
N ALA A 82 19.06 -1.04 -18.18
CA ALA A 82 17.66 -1.41 -18.37
C ALA A 82 17.27 -2.61 -17.50
N LEU A 83 18.08 -3.68 -17.51
CA LEU A 83 17.87 -4.85 -16.68
C LEU A 83 17.88 -4.53 -15.18
N ALA A 84 18.80 -3.67 -14.74
CA ALA A 84 18.88 -3.26 -13.34
C ALA A 84 17.63 -2.50 -12.89
N GLU A 85 17.12 -1.59 -13.71
CA GLU A 85 15.93 -0.81 -13.41
C GLU A 85 14.65 -1.65 -13.45
N TYR A 86 14.51 -2.57 -14.42
CA TYR A 86 13.40 -3.53 -14.41
C TYR A 86 13.39 -4.40 -13.15
N LYS A 87 14.56 -4.85 -12.67
CA LYS A 87 14.67 -5.62 -11.43
C LYS A 87 14.22 -4.81 -10.21
N LYS A 88 14.61 -3.54 -10.10
CA LYS A 88 14.12 -2.65 -9.02
C LYS A 88 12.60 -2.47 -9.07
N ALA A 89 12.02 -2.40 -10.26
CA ALA A 89 10.57 -2.32 -10.40
C ALA A 89 9.90 -3.63 -9.92
N LEU A 90 10.46 -4.80 -10.24
CA LEU A 90 9.98 -6.10 -9.75
C LEU A 90 10.17 -6.30 -8.23
N GLU A 91 11.19 -5.70 -7.60
CA GLU A 91 11.34 -5.74 -6.13
C GLU A 91 10.11 -5.16 -5.41
N VAL A 92 9.41 -4.21 -6.04
CA VAL A 92 8.20 -3.57 -5.48
C VAL A 92 6.92 -4.22 -6.00
N ALA A 93 6.88 -4.60 -7.28
CA ALA A 93 5.74 -5.26 -7.92
C ALA A 93 6.20 -6.55 -8.64
N PRO A 94 6.41 -7.65 -7.90
CA PRO A 94 6.94 -8.89 -8.46
C PRO A 94 5.97 -9.59 -9.42
N ASP A 95 4.69 -9.23 -9.37
CA ASP A 95 3.61 -9.81 -10.20
C ASP A 95 3.11 -8.82 -11.26
N ASP A 96 3.94 -7.85 -11.67
CA ASP A 96 3.57 -6.91 -12.73
C ASP A 96 3.78 -7.53 -14.12
N PRO A 97 2.71 -7.83 -14.88
CA PRO A 97 2.83 -8.49 -16.18
C PRO A 97 3.63 -7.68 -17.20
N ASP A 98 3.50 -6.35 -17.21
CA ASP A 98 4.15 -5.52 -18.24
C ASP A 98 5.67 -5.50 -18.06
N ILE A 99 6.13 -5.55 -16.81
CA ILE A 99 7.56 -5.69 -16.50
C ILE A 99 8.08 -7.07 -16.93
N HIS A 100 7.33 -8.14 -16.66
CA HIS A 100 7.70 -9.48 -17.10
C HIS A 100 7.75 -9.60 -18.63
N TYR A 101 6.78 -9.04 -19.35
CA TYR A 101 6.78 -9.01 -20.81
C TYR A 101 8.04 -8.33 -21.36
N ASN A 102 8.36 -7.12 -20.89
CA ASN A 102 9.52 -6.37 -21.39
C ASN A 102 10.86 -6.96 -20.97
N LEU A 103 10.96 -7.58 -19.79
CA LEU A 103 12.14 -8.35 -19.43
C LEU A 103 12.33 -9.56 -20.33
N GLY A 104 11.24 -10.24 -20.71
CA GLY A 104 11.27 -11.30 -21.71
C GLY A 104 11.87 -10.81 -23.03
N VAL A 105 11.35 -9.70 -23.55
CA VAL A 105 11.85 -9.06 -24.80
C VAL A 105 13.31 -8.63 -24.68
N LEU A 106 13.71 -8.03 -23.55
CA LEU A 106 15.09 -7.62 -23.30
C LEU A 106 16.05 -8.83 -23.30
N TYR A 107 15.65 -9.92 -22.65
CA TYR A 107 16.45 -11.14 -22.60
C TYR A 107 16.55 -11.83 -23.97
N ASP A 108 15.45 -11.91 -24.70
CA ASP A 108 15.35 -12.54 -26.03
C ASP A 108 16.13 -11.73 -27.07
N GLU A 109 15.77 -10.46 -27.27
CA GLU A 109 16.21 -9.71 -28.44
C GLU A 109 17.51 -8.90 -28.22
N ARG A 110 17.93 -8.65 -26.97
CA ARG A 110 19.09 -7.79 -26.67
C ARG A 110 20.22 -8.54 -25.99
N LEU A 111 19.87 -9.43 -25.06
CA LEU A 111 20.85 -10.19 -24.27
C LEU A 111 21.06 -11.62 -24.78
N TYR A 112 20.19 -12.11 -25.67
CA TYR A 112 20.24 -13.45 -26.26
C TYR A 112 20.28 -14.56 -25.19
N ASP A 113 19.53 -14.38 -24.10
CA ASP A 113 19.37 -15.35 -23.01
C ASP A 113 17.96 -15.95 -23.07
N ASN A 114 17.79 -16.89 -24.01
CA ASN A 114 16.50 -17.54 -24.31
C ASN A 114 15.89 -18.21 -23.07
N LYS A 115 16.71 -18.75 -22.16
CA LYS A 115 16.22 -19.41 -20.93
C LYS A 115 15.49 -18.41 -20.05
N ARG A 116 16.10 -17.27 -19.76
CA ARG A 116 15.46 -16.23 -18.94
C ARG A 116 14.31 -15.55 -19.66
N ALA A 117 14.39 -15.38 -20.98
CA ALA A 117 13.28 -14.86 -21.76
C ALA A 117 12.02 -15.71 -21.57
N VAL A 118 12.14 -17.03 -21.73
CA VAL A 118 11.04 -17.99 -21.54
C VAL A 118 10.46 -17.93 -20.12
N GLU A 119 11.29 -17.83 -19.08
CA GLU A 119 10.82 -17.70 -17.70
C GLU A 119 9.92 -16.46 -17.51
N HIS A 120 10.36 -15.31 -18.03
CA HIS A 120 9.62 -14.06 -17.93
C HIS A 120 8.35 -14.06 -18.78
N TYR A 121 8.40 -14.57 -20.00
CA TYR A 121 7.22 -14.72 -20.86
C TYR A 121 6.17 -15.68 -20.27
N ARG A 122 6.58 -16.79 -19.65
CA ARG A 122 5.65 -17.69 -18.95
C ARG A 122 4.98 -17.00 -17.77
N THR A 123 5.74 -16.20 -17.02
CA THR A 123 5.19 -15.44 -15.91
C THR A 123 4.19 -14.40 -16.40
N TYR A 124 4.50 -13.70 -17.50
CA TYR A 124 3.56 -12.78 -18.17
C TYR A 124 2.24 -13.47 -18.51
N LEU A 125 2.28 -14.60 -19.23
CA LEU A 125 1.07 -15.33 -19.63
C LEU A 125 0.29 -15.90 -18.45
N LYS A 126 0.97 -16.25 -17.35
CA LYS A 126 0.31 -16.67 -16.11
C LYS A 126 -0.46 -15.51 -15.46
N LEU A 127 0.11 -14.31 -15.48
CA LEU A 127 -0.47 -13.10 -14.88
C LEU A 127 -1.57 -12.49 -15.76
N ARG A 128 -1.44 -12.59 -17.08
CA ARG A 128 -2.36 -12.03 -18.07
C ARG A 128 -2.62 -13.03 -19.22
N PRO A 129 -3.39 -14.11 -18.97
CA PRO A 129 -3.62 -15.16 -19.97
C PRO A 129 -4.50 -14.73 -21.14
N ASP A 130 -5.27 -13.65 -20.99
CA ASP A 130 -6.19 -13.09 -21.96
C ASP A 130 -5.62 -11.86 -22.70
N ALA A 131 -4.31 -11.63 -22.60
CA ALA A 131 -3.65 -10.53 -23.29
C ALA A 131 -3.78 -10.66 -24.82
N GLN A 132 -3.96 -9.53 -25.50
CA GLN A 132 -4.08 -9.51 -26.97
C GLN A 132 -2.82 -10.05 -27.68
N ASP A 133 -1.66 -9.91 -27.05
CA ASP A 133 -0.37 -10.38 -27.53
C ASP A 133 -0.01 -11.79 -27.00
N ALA A 134 -0.92 -12.47 -26.28
CA ALA A 134 -0.64 -13.77 -25.68
C ALA A 134 -0.18 -14.81 -26.71
N ASP A 135 -0.85 -14.92 -27.86
CA ASP A 135 -0.48 -15.85 -28.93
C ASP A 135 0.93 -15.58 -29.47
N LYS A 136 1.30 -14.30 -29.56
CA LYS A 136 2.65 -13.88 -29.99
C LYS A 136 3.70 -14.31 -28.97
N VAL A 137 3.40 -14.16 -27.68
CA VAL A 137 4.31 -14.59 -26.60
C VAL A 137 4.44 -16.11 -26.56
N VAL A 138 3.35 -16.85 -26.76
CA VAL A 138 3.39 -18.32 -26.88
C VAL A 138 4.28 -18.76 -28.04
N TYR A 139 4.17 -18.08 -29.19
CA TYR A 139 5.04 -18.32 -30.33
C TYR A 139 6.52 -18.08 -29.99
N TRP A 140 6.84 -16.96 -29.33
CA TRP A 140 8.22 -16.66 -28.90
C TRP A 140 8.77 -17.71 -27.93
N ILE A 141 7.97 -18.14 -26.94
CA ILE A 141 8.37 -19.22 -26.02
C ILE A 141 8.68 -20.50 -26.81
N THR A 142 7.78 -20.91 -27.71
CA THR A 142 7.93 -22.15 -28.48
C THR A 142 9.21 -22.11 -29.32
N LYS A 143 9.45 -21.00 -30.03
CA LYS A 143 10.64 -20.80 -30.83
C LYS A 143 11.92 -20.86 -30.00
N ALA A 144 11.97 -20.14 -28.88
CA ALA A 144 13.12 -20.13 -27.98
C ALA A 144 13.40 -21.52 -27.39
N GLU A 145 12.36 -22.29 -27.04
CA GLU A 145 12.51 -23.66 -26.53
C GLU A 145 12.98 -24.66 -27.58
N GLU A 146 12.62 -24.46 -28.85
CA GLU A 146 13.17 -25.28 -29.94
C GLU A 146 14.66 -25.01 -30.13
N GLU A 147 15.08 -23.75 -30.14
CA GLU A 147 16.49 -23.37 -30.25
C GLU A 147 17.33 -23.97 -29.10
N LEU A 148 16.81 -23.93 -27.87
CA LEU A 148 17.45 -24.51 -26.68
C LEU A 148 17.61 -26.04 -26.71
N LYS A 149 16.87 -26.77 -27.57
CA LYS A 149 17.02 -28.23 -27.71
C LYS A 149 18.25 -28.62 -28.54
N PHE A 150 18.82 -27.68 -29.30
CA PHE A 150 19.95 -27.94 -30.20
C PHE A 150 21.26 -27.31 -29.73
N GLU A 151 21.27 -26.63 -28.57
CA GLU A 151 22.45 -26.15 -27.84
C GLU A 151 23.01 -27.20 -26.87
#